data_AF-A0A933LR19-F1
#
_entry.id   AF-A0A933LR19-F1
#
_cell.length_a   1.000
_cell.length_b   1.000
_cell.length_c   1.000
_cell.angle_alpha   90.00
_cell.angle_beta   90.00
_cell.angle_gamma   90.00
#
_symmetry.space_group_name_H-M   'P 1'
#
loop_
_entity.id
_entity.type
_entity.pdbx_description
1 polymer ?
#
loop_
_entity_poly.entity_id
_entity_poly.type
_entity_poly.pdbx_seq_one_letter_code
_entity_poly.pdbx_strand_id
1 'polypeptide(L)'
;MTGGAVYFFEALFRPKDVRFLGFWDYIYWREKDVEKIVLHELDWKGAPDHTTTWRIDDSAYPLLNYMFLKIVGFTEHDEMYSKMIRENQLTREEGLRRTLTDHHSDWITGPRVNASIEELGATREQVDAVLEKYSQKFLAKILKR
;
A
#
# COMPACT_ATOMS: atom_id res chain seq x y z
N MET A 1 -34.73 1.90 7.32
CA MET A 1 -33.56 1.37 8.05
C MET A 1 -32.72 2.55 8.51
N THR A 2 -32.63 2.78 9.81
CA THR A 2 -31.74 3.75 10.44
C THR A 2 -30.47 3.02 10.87
N GLY A 3 -29.47 3.00 9.99
CA GLY A 3 -28.17 2.41 10.29
C GLY A 3 -27.14 2.88 9.27
N GLY A 4 -26.10 3.57 9.74
CA GLY A 4 -24.97 3.94 8.89
C GLY A 4 -24.23 2.68 8.47
N ALA A 5 -24.10 2.47 7.16
CA ALA A 5 -23.19 1.46 6.64
C ALA A 5 -21.77 2.01 6.69
N VAL A 6 -20.84 1.26 7.29
CA VAL A 6 -19.42 1.58 7.25
C VAL A 6 -18.93 1.43 5.81
N TYR A 7 -18.29 2.48 5.30
CA TYR A 7 -17.79 2.62 3.91
C TYR A 7 -17.14 1.35 3.33
N PHE A 8 -16.43 0.61 4.19
CA PHE A 8 -15.64 -0.56 3.83
C PHE A 8 -16.46 -1.80 3.41
N PHE A 9 -17.69 -1.97 3.91
CA PHE A 9 -18.53 -3.12 3.60
C PHE A 9 -19.72 -2.79 2.69
N GLU A 10 -19.69 -1.61 2.08
CA GLU A 10 -20.76 -1.12 1.21
C GLU A 10 -21.10 -2.11 0.10
N ALA A 11 -20.09 -2.61 -0.61
CA ALA A 11 -20.29 -3.52 -1.75
C ALA A 11 -20.98 -4.85 -1.35
N LEU A 12 -20.92 -5.23 -0.08
CA LEU A 12 -21.49 -6.48 0.43
C LEU A 12 -22.88 -6.30 1.04
N PHE A 13 -23.16 -5.17 1.68
CA PHE A 13 -24.37 -4.99 2.50
C PHE A 13 -25.32 -3.89 2.02
N ARG A 14 -24.97 -3.14 0.98
CA ARG A 14 -25.82 -2.05 0.50
C ARG A 14 -27.15 -2.59 -0.07
N PRO A 15 -28.30 -2.10 0.40
CA PRO A 15 -29.59 -2.35 -0.27
C PRO A 15 -29.54 -1.88 -1.73
N LYS A 16 -30.13 -2.66 -2.65
CA LYS A 16 -30.00 -2.41 -4.10
C LYS A 16 -30.57 -1.06 -4.55
N ASP A 17 -31.52 -0.51 -3.81
CA ASP A 17 -32.23 0.74 -4.06
C ASP A 17 -31.58 1.95 -3.39
N VAL A 18 -30.50 1.76 -2.63
CA VAL A 18 -29.78 2.83 -1.95
C VAL A 18 -28.55 3.22 -2.75
N ARG A 19 -28.44 4.50 -3.09
CA ARG A 19 -27.19 5.09 -3.61
C ARG A 19 -26.35 5.57 -2.43
N PHE A 20 -25.20 4.94 -2.23
CA PHE A 20 -24.23 5.40 -1.26
C PHE A 20 -23.46 6.60 -1.82
N LEU A 21 -23.19 7.59 -0.98
CA LEU A 21 -22.37 8.74 -1.30
C LEU A 21 -21.22 8.81 -0.28
N GLY A 22 -20.00 8.61 -0.76
CA GLY A 22 -18.79 8.79 0.03
C GLY A 22 -18.44 10.27 0.12
N PHE A 23 -18.05 10.73 1.30
CA PHE A 23 -17.48 12.06 1.44
C PHE A 23 -16.28 12.26 0.50
N TRP A 24 -15.45 11.23 0.36
CA TRP A 24 -14.27 11.21 -0.50
C TRP A 24 -14.58 11.12 -2.01
N ASP A 25 -15.82 10.85 -2.40
CA ASP A 25 -16.22 10.93 -3.81
C ASP A 25 -16.27 12.38 -4.30
N TYR A 26 -16.38 13.34 -3.38
CA TYR A 26 -16.52 14.77 -3.68
C TYR A 26 -15.25 15.58 -3.36
N ILE A 27 -14.30 14.97 -2.67
CA ILE A 27 -13.05 15.62 -2.30
C ILE A 27 -11.92 14.97 -3.07
N TYR A 28 -11.38 15.75 -4.00
CA TYR A 28 -10.23 15.30 -4.77
C TYR A 28 -9.00 15.21 -3.87
N TRP A 29 -8.47 13.99 -3.71
CA TRP A 29 -7.29 13.76 -2.90
C TRP A 29 -6.03 14.28 -3.63
N ARG A 30 -5.24 15.12 -2.95
CA ARG A 30 -3.92 15.57 -3.40
C ARG A 30 -2.90 15.37 -2.30
N GLU A 31 -1.90 14.54 -2.56
CA GLU A 31 -0.83 14.22 -1.59
C GLU A 31 -0.22 15.48 -0.99
N LYS A 32 0.14 16.47 -1.82
CA LYS A 32 0.76 17.74 -1.39
C LYS A 32 -0.10 18.53 -0.42
N ASP A 33 -1.43 18.53 -0.61
CA ASP A 33 -2.35 19.26 0.27
C ASP A 33 -2.45 18.54 1.63
N VAL A 34 -2.48 17.21 1.61
CA VAL A 34 -2.51 16.38 2.82
C VAL A 34 -1.19 16.49 3.59
N GLU A 35 -0.05 16.32 2.93
CA GLU A 35 1.28 16.42 3.56
C GLU A 35 1.51 17.81 4.16
N LYS A 36 1.09 18.88 3.47
CA LYS A 36 1.16 20.23 4.02
C LYS A 36 0.42 20.33 5.35
N ILE A 37 -0.81 19.85 5.40
CA ILE A 37 -1.62 19.91 6.63
C ILE A 37 -0.99 19.05 7.73
N VAL A 38 -0.69 17.79 7.43
CA VAL A 38 -0.17 16.82 8.39
C VAL A 38 1.19 17.26 8.96
N LEU A 39 2.13 17.64 8.09
CA LEU A 39 3.51 17.92 8.49
C LEU A 39 3.72 19.35 8.98
N HIS A 40 3.02 20.34 8.42
CA HIS A 40 3.30 21.76 8.71
C HIS A 40 2.23 22.44 9.56
N GLU A 41 0.95 22.11 9.37
CA GLU A 41 -0.14 22.75 10.11
C GLU A 41 -0.43 22.02 11.43
N LEU A 42 -0.32 20.69 11.42
CA LEU A 42 -0.54 19.84 12.60
C LEU A 42 0.74 19.43 13.32
N ASP A 43 1.92 19.72 12.75
CA ASP A 43 3.24 19.31 13.27
C ASP A 43 3.34 17.80 13.56
N TRP A 44 2.66 16.98 12.75
CA TRP A 44 2.75 15.53 12.86
C TRP A 44 4.12 15.07 12.37
N LYS A 45 4.79 14.22 13.16
CA LYS A 45 6.09 13.65 12.82
C LYS A 45 5.95 12.26 12.22
N GLY A 46 6.49 12.09 11.01
CA GLY A 46 6.63 10.78 10.38
C GLY A 46 7.67 9.92 11.08
N ALA A 47 7.70 8.63 10.74
CA ALA A 47 8.72 7.72 11.21
C ALA A 47 10.01 7.86 10.34
N PRO A 48 11.20 7.94 10.96
CA PRO A 48 12.44 8.29 10.26
C PRO A 48 12.93 7.22 9.27
N ASP A 49 12.43 6.00 9.43
CA ASP A 49 12.71 4.82 8.62
C ASP A 49 11.72 4.62 7.47
N HIS A 50 10.78 5.55 7.25
CA HIS A 50 9.72 5.43 6.23
C HIS A 50 9.86 6.52 5.17
N THR A 51 9.53 6.17 3.94
CA THR A 51 9.49 7.09 2.80
C THR A 51 8.14 7.80 2.65
N THR A 52 7.14 7.44 3.46
CA THR A 52 5.77 7.96 3.38
C THR A 52 5.21 8.28 4.77
N THR A 53 4.16 9.10 4.80
CA THR A 53 3.49 9.57 6.03
C THR A 53 2.33 8.69 6.47
N TRP A 54 1.95 7.67 5.69
CA TRP A 54 0.75 6.85 5.92
C TRP A 54 1.13 5.42 6.31
N ARG A 55 0.32 4.81 7.17
CA ARG A 55 0.44 3.40 7.63
C ARG A 55 1.76 3.07 8.35
N ILE A 56 2.40 4.10 8.92
CA ILE A 56 3.66 3.98 9.68
C ILE A 56 3.50 3.18 10.99
N ASP A 57 2.25 3.05 11.47
CA ASP A 57 1.86 2.37 12.70
C ASP A 57 1.36 0.94 12.46
N ASP A 58 1.27 0.49 11.20
CA ASP A 58 0.86 -0.86 10.86
C ASP A 58 2.07 -1.77 10.67
N SER A 59 2.27 -2.69 11.62
CA SER A 59 3.37 -3.65 11.60
C SER A 59 3.27 -4.73 10.51
N ALA A 60 2.07 -5.00 9.98
CA ALA A 60 1.87 -5.95 8.88
C ALA A 60 2.13 -5.32 7.52
N TYR A 61 2.01 -3.99 7.41
CA TYR A 61 2.12 -3.26 6.16
C TYR A 61 3.48 -3.42 5.44
N PRO A 62 4.65 -3.41 6.13
CA PRO A 62 5.94 -3.80 5.55
C PRO A 62 5.95 -5.20 4.95
N LEU A 63 5.45 -6.17 5.71
CA LEU A 63 5.48 -7.58 5.34
C LEU A 63 4.61 -7.84 4.11
N LEU A 64 3.44 -7.20 4.02
CA LEU A 64 2.59 -7.26 2.84
C LEU A 64 3.29 -6.71 1.59
N ASN A 65 3.92 -5.53 1.71
CA ASN A 65 4.65 -4.93 0.58
C ASN A 65 5.88 -5.76 0.18
N TYR A 66 6.60 -6.34 1.14
CA TYR A 66 7.66 -7.32 0.89
C TYR A 66 7.13 -8.51 0.07
N MET A 67 6.02 -9.11 0.51
CA MET A 67 5.40 -10.23 -0.19
C MET A 67 4.94 -9.85 -1.60
N PHE A 68 4.29 -8.71 -1.78
CA PHE A 68 3.87 -8.26 -3.11
C PHE A 68 5.09 -8.04 -4.04
N LEU A 69 6.13 -7.38 -3.55
CA LEU A 69 7.34 -7.17 -4.33
C LEU A 69 7.97 -8.50 -4.76
N LYS A 70 8.00 -9.51 -3.88
CA LYS A 70 8.53 -10.84 -4.18
C LYS A 70 7.63 -11.67 -5.09
N ILE A 71 6.30 -11.52 -5.01
CA ILE A 71 5.37 -12.33 -5.81
C ILE A 71 5.16 -11.73 -7.20
N VAL A 72 4.91 -10.42 -7.30
CA VAL A 72 4.48 -9.75 -8.54
C VAL A 72 5.41 -8.63 -9.01
N GLY A 73 6.44 -8.29 -8.25
CA GLY A 73 7.45 -7.30 -8.65
C GLY A 73 7.04 -5.84 -8.43
N PHE A 74 5.96 -5.58 -7.70
CA PHE A 74 5.53 -4.23 -7.32
C PHE A 74 4.91 -4.19 -5.93
N THR A 75 4.85 -3.00 -5.34
CA THR A 75 4.30 -2.70 -4.01
C THR A 75 2.96 -1.98 -4.09
N GLU A 76 2.25 -1.82 -2.98
CA GLU A 76 1.05 -0.97 -2.93
C GLU A 76 1.38 0.50 -3.25
N HIS A 77 2.59 0.96 -2.90
CA HIS A 77 3.03 2.31 -3.24
C HIS A 77 3.14 2.48 -4.77
N ASP A 78 3.67 1.48 -5.47
CA ASP A 78 3.81 1.52 -6.93
C ASP A 78 2.43 1.63 -7.61
N GLU A 79 1.43 0.94 -7.05
CA GLU A 79 0.04 1.02 -7.49
C GLU A 79 -0.52 2.44 -7.27
N MET A 80 -0.26 3.03 -6.12
CA MET A 80 -0.64 4.41 -5.81
C MET A 80 0.06 5.41 -6.73
N TYR A 81 1.37 5.30 -6.95
CA TYR A 81 2.11 6.17 -7.87
C TYR A 81 1.59 6.03 -9.31
N SER A 82 1.24 4.81 -9.72
CA SER A 82 0.60 4.55 -11.02
C SER A 82 -0.75 5.27 -11.16
N LYS A 83 -1.57 5.29 -10.10
CA LYS A 83 -2.81 6.09 -10.05
C LYS A 83 -2.50 7.58 -10.13
N MET A 84 -1.57 8.09 -9.32
CA MET A 84 -1.20 9.51 -9.30
C MET A 84 -0.69 10.01 -10.66
N ILE A 85 0.04 9.17 -11.41
CA ILE A 85 0.46 9.48 -12.78
C ILE A 85 -0.77 9.62 -13.70
N ARG A 86 -1.74 8.71 -13.63
CA ARG A 86 -2.98 8.78 -14.43
C ARG A 86 -3.81 10.03 -14.09
N GLU A 87 -3.76 10.45 -12.83
CA GLU A 87 -4.42 11.64 -12.31
C GLU A 87 -3.61 12.94 -12.50
N ASN A 88 -2.48 12.88 -13.22
CA ASN A 88 -1.57 14.02 -13.47
C ASN A 88 -1.03 14.69 -12.19
N GLN A 89 -1.01 13.99 -11.06
CA GLN A 89 -0.43 14.49 -9.81
C GLN A 89 1.07 14.22 -9.70
N LEU A 90 1.57 13.26 -10.48
CA LEU A 90 2.95 12.81 -10.48
C LEU A 90 3.44 12.61 -11.91
N THR A 91 4.69 12.98 -12.21
CA THR A 91 5.31 12.63 -13.49
C THR A 91 5.76 11.17 -13.48
N ARG A 92 5.99 10.59 -14.66
CA ARG A 92 6.47 9.20 -14.77
C ARG A 92 7.87 9.05 -14.18
N GLU A 93 8.73 10.03 -14.42
CA GLU A 93 10.11 10.07 -13.93
C GLU A 93 10.13 10.11 -12.40
N GLU A 94 9.29 10.95 -11.81
CA GLU A 94 9.18 11.06 -10.36
C GLU A 94 8.55 9.80 -9.74
N GLY A 95 7.52 9.23 -10.35
CA GLY A 95 6.92 7.98 -9.91
C GLY A 95 7.92 6.82 -9.93
N LEU A 96 8.74 6.72 -10.99
CA LEU A 96 9.80 5.72 -11.05
C LEU A 96 10.85 5.95 -9.96
N ARG A 97 11.27 7.20 -9.74
CA ARG A 97 12.23 7.54 -8.68
C ARG A 97 11.72 7.13 -7.31
N ARG A 98 10.45 7.42 -6.98
CA ARG A 98 9.83 7.03 -5.70
C ARG A 98 9.72 5.52 -5.57
N THR A 99 9.27 4.82 -6.61
CA THR A 99 9.20 3.35 -6.67
C THR A 99 10.54 2.72 -6.31
N LEU A 100 11.62 3.13 -7.00
CA LEU A 100 12.96 2.60 -6.74
C LEU A 100 13.46 2.94 -5.33
N THR A 101 13.14 4.15 -4.84
CA THR A 101 13.48 4.54 -3.46
C THR A 101 12.82 3.61 -2.44
N ASP A 102 11.53 3.32 -2.64
CA ASP A 102 10.77 2.45 -1.74
C ASP A 102 11.25 1.00 -1.78
N HIS A 103 11.52 0.46 -2.97
CA HIS A 103 12.01 -0.91 -3.16
C HIS A 103 13.35 -1.16 -2.48
N HIS A 104 14.19 -0.12 -2.37
CA HIS A 104 15.50 -0.19 -1.71
C HIS A 104 15.49 0.33 -0.27
N SER A 105 14.31 0.66 0.27
CA SER A 105 14.19 1.16 1.65
C SER A 105 14.25 0.03 2.69
N ASP A 106 14.78 0.37 3.86
CA ASP A 106 14.77 -0.50 5.04
C ASP A 106 13.35 -0.76 5.55
N TRP A 107 12.39 0.08 5.15
CA TRP A 107 10.98 -0.13 5.43
C TRP A 107 10.43 -1.41 4.77
N ILE A 108 10.75 -1.67 3.49
CA ILE A 108 10.21 -2.84 2.76
C ILE A 108 11.11 -4.07 2.89
N THR A 109 12.41 -3.89 2.95
CA THR A 109 13.35 -5.02 2.93
C THR A 109 14.18 -5.18 4.19
N GLY A 110 14.08 -4.24 5.12
CA GLY A 110 14.95 -4.15 6.29
C GLY A 110 14.44 -4.88 7.53
N PRO A 111 14.91 -4.45 8.72
CA PRO A 111 14.78 -5.21 9.96
C PRO A 111 13.34 -5.44 10.46
N ARG A 112 12.41 -4.51 10.18
CA ARG A 112 11.00 -4.65 10.62
C ARG A 112 10.33 -5.87 10.00
N VAL A 113 10.58 -6.13 8.72
CA VAL A 113 10.04 -7.32 8.05
C VAL A 113 10.61 -8.59 8.68
N ASN A 114 11.89 -8.61 9.05
CA ASN A 114 12.47 -9.75 9.78
C ASN A 114 11.77 -9.97 11.12
N ALA A 115 11.58 -8.89 11.90
CA ALA A 115 10.90 -8.98 13.18
C ALA A 115 9.47 -9.53 13.04
N SER A 116 8.71 -9.08 12.03
CA SER A 116 7.36 -9.61 11.76
C SER A 116 7.39 -11.09 11.35
N ILE A 117 8.37 -11.52 10.55
CA ILE A 117 8.52 -12.92 10.14
C ILE A 117 8.88 -13.81 11.34
N GLU A 118 9.79 -13.34 12.19
CA GLU A 118 10.21 -14.03 13.42
C GLU A 118 9.07 -14.15 14.43
N GLU A 119 8.27 -13.08 14.60
CA GLU A 119 7.08 -13.09 15.47
C GLU A 119 6.05 -14.14 15.02
N LEU A 120 5.96 -14.38 13.72
CA LEU A 120 5.10 -15.42 13.13
C LEU A 120 5.72 -16.83 13.21
N GLY A 121 6.90 -16.99 13.80
CA GLY A 121 7.58 -18.27 13.99
C GLY A 121 8.19 -18.84 12.70
N ALA A 122 8.53 -17.98 11.74
CA ALA A 122 9.16 -18.37 10.48
C ALA A 122 10.55 -17.71 10.31
N THR A 123 11.31 -18.15 9.32
CA THR A 123 12.53 -17.47 8.86
C THR A 123 12.31 -16.82 7.50
N ARG A 124 13.10 -15.80 7.17
CA ARG A 124 13.02 -15.14 5.86
C ARG A 124 13.22 -16.14 4.72
N GLU A 125 14.13 -17.09 4.88
CA GLU A 125 14.43 -18.12 3.87
C GLU A 125 13.21 -19.03 3.62
N GLN A 126 12.49 -19.39 4.68
CA GLN A 126 11.26 -20.18 4.56
C GLN A 126 10.18 -19.39 3.80
N VAL A 127 9.99 -18.12 4.17
CA VAL A 127 9.04 -17.23 3.51
C VAL A 127 9.43 -17.07 2.03
N ASP A 128 10.67 -16.74 1.72
CA ASP A 128 11.16 -16.57 0.35
C ASP A 128 10.98 -17.81 -0.51
N ALA A 129 11.29 -18.99 0.02
CA ALA A 129 11.10 -20.25 -0.70
C ALA A 129 9.61 -20.48 -1.06
N VAL A 130 8.69 -20.13 -0.16
CA VAL A 130 7.24 -20.21 -0.42
C VAL A 130 6.81 -19.18 -1.45
N LEU A 131 7.26 -17.92 -1.31
CA LEU A 131 6.92 -16.83 -2.21
C LEU A 131 7.42 -17.08 -3.63
N GLU A 132 8.64 -17.57 -3.81
CA GLU A 132 9.24 -17.94 -5.10
C GLU A 132 8.37 -18.98 -5.83
N LYS A 133 8.04 -20.08 -5.12
CA LYS A 133 7.20 -21.16 -5.66
C LYS A 133 5.80 -20.66 -6.00
N TYR A 134 5.23 -19.80 -5.15
CA TYR A 134 3.91 -19.24 -5.37
C TYR A 134 3.90 -18.25 -6.53
N SER A 135 4.91 -17.39 -6.65
CA SER A 135 5.09 -16.40 -7.72
C SER A 135 5.06 -17.09 -9.08
N GLN A 136 5.87 -18.13 -9.29
CA GLN A 136 5.92 -18.86 -10.57
C GLN A 136 4.54 -19.39 -10.98
N LYS A 137 3.82 -20.03 -10.04
CA LYS A 137 2.49 -20.57 -10.29
C LYS A 137 1.45 -19.47 -10.53
N PHE A 138 1.52 -18.39 -9.75
CA PHE A 138 0.57 -17.29 -9.79
C PHE A 138 0.73 -16.46 -11.07
N LEU A 139 1.95 -16.05 -11.40
CA LEU A 139 2.28 -15.33 -12.62
C LEU A 139 1.90 -16.13 -13.87
N ALA A 140 2.18 -17.45 -13.88
CA ALA A 140 1.76 -18.33 -14.96
C ALA A 140 0.23 -18.44 -15.11
N LYS A 141 -0.56 -18.13 -14.08
CA LYS A 141 -2.03 -18.10 -14.17
C LYS A 141 -2.54 -16.77 -14.70
N ILE A 142 -1.98 -15.65 -14.24
CA ILE A 142 -2.50 -14.30 -14.56
C ILE A 142 -1.93 -13.73 -15.87
N LEU A 143 -0.72 -14.12 -16.28
CA LEU A 143 -0.07 -13.63 -17.48
C LEU A 143 -0.36 -14.47 -18.73
N LYS A 144 -1.15 -15.55 -18.59
CA LYS A 144 -1.66 -16.29 -19.74
C LYS A 144 -2.57 -15.35 -20.55
N ARG A 145 -2.05 -14.92 -21.70
CA ARG A 145 -2.81 -14.27 -22.77
C ARG A 145 -3.61 -15.31 -23.53
#